data_AF-A0A0N4ZI16-F1
#
_entry.id   AF-A0A0N4ZI16-F1
#
_cell.length_a   1.000
_cell.length_b   1.000
_cell.length_c   1.000
_cell.angle_alpha   90.00
_cell.angle_beta   90.00
_cell.angle_gamma   90.00
#
_symmetry.space_group_name_H-M   'P 1'
#
loop_
_entity.id
_entity.type
_entity.pdbx_description
1 polymer ?
#
loop_
_entity_poly.entity_id
_entity_poly.type
_entity_poly.pdbx_seq_one_letter_code
_entity_poly.pdbx_strand_id
1 'polypeptide(L)'
;MWKLKKENDFSVLVFFHDEDFAKGSANFDIVKRTIERNSLKWGLTITYFIDDRLNKEDVRRATEIIQNETCIKFQETDNISGPGLRFTKGTGCGSLIGRDPRNIPQSITIAEGCRFHTYIIHEIGHALGLIHEMKRPDRDNYITVNRQNLQNGGLSQVFDKYSSSHVITHNLKYDYGSLMHYPYNGFSNGKGNTITPKDENYFGTMGQRIELGFNDIKHLNLHYCSNKCSNQLPCKFGGYPDPNNCNVCKCPRFYKGKYCERCASSSKNCGKKIFEASDTTQYIYLNGVKSCLIQIKTTPRYKIKLIINGSLIDRTICNPHTGLEVKYYLDKSVSGAILCGKDIKNKMIISEKNVIAMHYVGEADNHNVRIEYKRIVHNKV
;
A
#
# COMPACT_ATOMS: atom_id res chain seq x y z
N MET A 1 16.75 -32.41 -22.04
CA MET A 1 15.72 -32.76 -21.05
C MET A 1 16.04 -32.01 -19.75
N TRP A 2 15.68 -30.73 -19.66
CA TRP A 2 16.02 -29.86 -18.52
C TRP A 2 14.77 -29.68 -17.67
N LYS A 3 14.77 -30.25 -16.46
CA LYS A 3 13.72 -30.04 -15.45
C LYS A 3 13.94 -28.70 -14.76
N LEU A 4 12.95 -27.82 -14.89
CA LEU A 4 12.76 -26.62 -14.06
C LEU A 4 12.71 -27.03 -12.58
N LYS A 5 13.68 -26.54 -11.79
CA LYS A 5 13.62 -26.61 -10.32
C LYS A 5 12.66 -25.51 -9.84
N LYS A 6 11.63 -25.94 -9.11
CA LYS A 6 10.72 -25.09 -8.34
C LYS A 6 11.53 -24.15 -7.44
N GLU A 7 11.27 -22.85 -7.54
CA GLU A 7 11.73 -21.85 -6.59
C GLU A 7 11.02 -22.09 -5.26
N ASN A 8 11.82 -22.33 -4.22
CA ASN A 8 11.36 -22.53 -2.85
C ASN A 8 11.11 -21.18 -2.17
N ASP A 9 9.91 -21.05 -1.63
CA ASP A 9 9.55 -20.51 -0.31
C ASP A 9 10.53 -19.48 0.31
N PHE A 10 10.28 -18.19 0.06
CA PHE A 10 10.93 -17.08 0.78
C PHE A 10 10.28 -16.89 2.16
N SER A 11 10.64 -17.74 3.11
CA SER A 11 10.46 -17.48 4.54
C SER A 11 11.74 -16.89 5.12
N VAL A 12 12.05 -15.64 4.78
CA VAL A 12 13.12 -14.89 5.45
C VAL A 12 12.60 -14.48 6.82
N LEU A 13 13.08 -15.15 7.86
CA LEU A 13 12.96 -14.75 9.27
C LEU A 13 13.57 -13.35 9.44
N VAL A 14 12.74 -12.31 9.46
CA VAL A 14 13.15 -10.96 9.85
C VAL A 14 12.97 -10.85 11.36
N PHE A 15 14.08 -10.94 12.10
CA PHE A 15 14.11 -10.58 13.52
C PHE A 15 14.10 -9.05 13.62
N PHE A 16 13.02 -8.48 14.16
CA PHE A 16 12.94 -7.06 14.52
C PHE A 16 13.05 -6.92 16.05
N HIS A 17 13.99 -6.10 16.53
CA HIS A 17 13.97 -5.55 17.88
C HIS A 17 13.05 -4.33 17.88
N ASP A 18 11.81 -4.55 18.30
CA ASP A 18 10.77 -3.52 18.47
C ASP A 18 10.38 -3.45 19.97
N GLU A 19 11.35 -3.68 20.86
CA GLU A 19 11.22 -3.57 22.31
C GLU A 19 11.73 -2.20 22.74
N ASP A 20 10.85 -1.20 22.73
CA ASP A 20 10.77 -0.16 23.76
C ASP A 20 9.65 0.82 23.40
N PHE A 21 8.98 1.38 24.41
CA PHE A 21 7.89 2.38 24.37
C PHE A 21 6.44 1.86 24.35
N ALA A 22 5.97 1.43 25.52
CA ALA A 22 4.55 1.53 25.88
C ALA A 22 4.37 1.87 27.37
N LYS A 23 3.94 3.11 27.70
CA LYS A 23 3.17 3.44 28.93
C LYS A 23 2.26 4.66 28.72
N GLY A 24 1.03 4.58 29.22
CA GLY A 24 0.18 5.74 29.54
C GLY A 24 -1.27 5.68 29.04
N SER A 25 -2.22 5.47 29.95
CA SER A 25 -3.67 5.43 29.76
C SER A 25 -4.33 6.74 30.25
N ALA A 26 -5.30 7.29 29.51
CA ALA A 26 -6.56 7.88 30.03
C ALA A 26 -7.50 8.34 28.88
N ASN A 27 -8.81 8.28 29.13
CA ASN A 27 -9.96 8.44 28.23
C ASN A 27 -10.01 9.76 27.41
N PHE A 28 -10.55 9.68 26.18
CA PHE A 28 -11.58 10.55 25.52
C PHE A 28 -11.49 10.47 23.98
N ASP A 29 -12.67 10.43 23.34
CA ASP A 29 -13.06 10.53 21.91
C ASP A 29 -12.23 9.86 20.79
N ILE A 30 -12.93 9.04 20.00
CA ILE A 30 -12.40 8.17 18.94
C ILE A 30 -11.89 9.00 17.75
N VAL A 31 -10.57 9.21 17.68
CA VAL A 31 -9.87 9.71 16.48
C VAL A 31 -8.93 8.60 15.97
N LYS A 32 -9.20 8.12 14.74
CA LYS A 32 -8.48 7.03 14.03
C LYS A 32 -7.14 7.55 13.49
N ARG A 33 -5.93 6.93 13.63
CA ARG A 33 -4.60 7.58 13.32
C ARG A 33 -3.39 6.67 12.79
N THR A 34 -2.43 7.09 11.88
CA THR A 34 -1.34 6.29 11.13
C THR A 34 0.17 6.76 11.11
N ILE A 35 0.59 8.01 11.40
CA ILE A 35 2.01 8.42 11.63
C ILE A 35 2.30 8.54 13.13
N GLU A 36 3.42 8.04 13.65
CA GLU A 36 3.73 8.15 15.08
C GLU A 36 3.81 9.63 15.52
N ARG A 37 2.95 10.04 16.46
CA ARG A 37 2.67 11.46 16.80
C ARG A 37 3.86 12.12 17.51
N ASN A 38 4.52 11.37 18.37
CA ASN A 38 5.62 11.88 19.18
C ASN A 38 6.96 11.74 18.46
N SER A 39 6.97 11.05 17.32
CA SER A 39 8.13 10.98 16.44
C SER A 39 8.57 12.38 16.04
N LEU A 40 9.88 12.63 16.13
CA LEU A 40 10.43 13.90 15.67
C LEU A 40 10.46 13.91 14.15
N LYS A 41 10.08 15.05 13.58
CA LYS A 41 10.16 15.26 12.14
C LYS A 41 11.59 15.52 11.70
N TRP A 42 11.94 14.99 10.54
CA TRP A 42 13.09 15.47 9.78
C TRP A 42 12.85 16.85 9.19
N GLY A 43 13.94 17.57 8.90
CA GLY A 43 13.91 18.68 7.96
C GLY A 43 13.56 18.19 6.55
N LEU A 44 13.20 19.12 5.64
CA LEU A 44 12.82 18.76 4.28
C LEU A 44 13.98 18.23 3.44
N THR A 45 15.23 18.55 3.80
CA THR A 45 16.42 17.95 3.20
C THR A 45 17.08 17.06 4.25
N ILE A 46 17.22 15.77 3.92
CA ILE A 46 17.80 14.75 4.79
C ILE A 46 19.14 14.34 4.20
N THR A 47 20.22 14.59 4.94
CA THR A 47 21.54 14.07 4.58
C THR A 47 21.60 12.57 4.82
N TYR A 48 22.21 11.82 3.92
CA TYR A 48 22.37 10.39 4.07
C TYR A 48 23.72 9.86 3.60
N PHE A 49 24.18 8.80 4.23
CA PHE A 49 25.42 8.09 3.91
C PHE A 49 25.11 6.62 3.58
N ILE A 50 25.80 6.07 2.59
CA ILE A 50 25.69 4.66 2.21
C ILE A 50 26.98 3.93 2.56
N ASP A 51 26.89 2.92 3.42
CA ASP A 51 28.01 2.01 3.70
C ASP A 51 28.44 1.26 2.43
N ASP A 52 29.75 1.20 2.17
CA ASP A 52 30.32 0.59 0.96
C ASP A 52 29.99 -0.91 0.79
N ARG A 53 29.51 -1.56 1.85
CA ARG A 53 29.05 -2.96 1.81
C ARG A 53 27.65 -3.13 1.21
N LEU A 54 26.97 -2.03 0.88
CA LEU A 54 25.64 -2.02 0.28
C LEU A 54 25.69 -1.65 -1.21
N ASN A 55 24.65 -2.05 -1.95
CA ASN A 55 24.47 -1.56 -3.31
C ASN A 55 23.99 -0.10 -3.27
N LYS A 56 24.87 0.84 -3.66
CA LYS A 56 24.56 2.28 -3.68
C LYS A 56 23.40 2.61 -4.61
N GLU A 57 23.25 1.89 -5.73
CA GLU A 57 22.20 2.14 -6.71
C GLU A 57 20.80 1.82 -6.18
N ASP A 58 20.64 0.78 -5.37
CA ASP A 58 19.35 0.44 -4.76
C ASP A 58 18.91 1.52 -3.75
N VAL A 59 19.85 2.05 -2.95
CA VAL A 59 19.58 3.14 -2.00
C VAL A 59 19.26 4.44 -2.73
N ARG A 60 20.06 4.81 -3.75
CA ARG A 60 19.82 6.00 -4.58
C ARG A 60 18.45 5.93 -5.23
N ARG A 61 18.09 4.81 -5.84
CA ARG A 61 16.76 4.58 -6.44
C ARG A 61 15.64 4.70 -5.40
N ALA A 62 15.81 4.14 -4.21
CA ALA A 62 14.83 4.24 -3.13
C ALA A 62 14.58 5.70 -2.72
N THR A 63 15.65 6.47 -2.52
CA THR A 63 15.54 7.91 -2.18
C THR A 63 14.92 8.70 -3.34
N GLU A 64 15.34 8.47 -4.59
CA GLU A 64 14.80 9.13 -5.78
C GLU A 64 13.29 8.96 -5.92
N ILE A 65 12.77 7.74 -5.70
CA ILE A 65 11.33 7.48 -5.73
C ILE A 65 10.60 8.36 -4.70
N ILE A 66 11.10 8.47 -3.47
CA ILE A 66 10.49 9.30 -2.44
C ILE A 66 10.58 10.79 -2.80
N GLN A 67 11.68 11.24 -3.40
CA GLN A 67 11.86 12.63 -3.84
C GLN A 67 10.92 13.04 -4.98
N ASN A 68 10.56 12.09 -5.85
CA ASN A 68 9.63 12.28 -6.94
C ASN A 68 8.18 12.29 -6.45
N GLU A 69 7.89 11.53 -5.40
CA GLU A 69 6.54 11.38 -4.84
C GLU A 69 6.20 12.43 -3.76
N THR A 70 7.23 13.08 -3.18
CA THR A 70 7.08 14.02 -2.05
C THR A 70 7.95 15.26 -2.21
N CYS A 71 7.78 16.24 -1.32
CA CYS A 71 8.67 17.41 -1.24
C CYS A 71 9.97 17.15 -0.46
N ILE A 72 10.16 15.96 0.11
CA ILE A 72 11.36 15.60 0.85
C ILE A 72 12.50 15.41 -0.14
N LYS A 73 13.68 15.92 0.19
CA LYS A 73 14.90 15.80 -0.60
C LYS A 73 15.97 15.06 0.20
N PHE A 74 16.82 14.32 -0.50
CA PHE A 74 17.89 13.53 0.07
C PHE A 74 19.23 14.00 -0.50
N GLN A 75 20.20 14.23 0.38
CA GLN A 75 21.53 14.66 0.00
C GLN A 75 22.55 13.60 0.42
N GLU A 76 23.15 12.92 -0.56
CA GLU A 76 24.20 11.92 -0.31
C GLU A 76 25.46 12.62 0.21
N THR A 77 26.15 11.99 1.16
CA THR A 77 27.44 12.44 1.70
C THR A 77 28.37 11.25 1.91
N ASP A 78 29.67 11.47 1.77
CA ASP A 78 30.72 10.48 2.06
C ASP A 78 31.08 10.42 3.55
N ASN A 79 30.59 11.38 4.35
CA ASN A 79 30.79 11.39 5.80
C ASN A 79 29.54 11.93 6.52
N ILE A 80 29.07 11.22 7.54
CA ILE A 80 27.91 11.60 8.35
C ILE A 80 28.30 11.63 9.82
N SER A 81 28.26 12.82 10.41
CA SER A 81 28.58 13.08 11.82
C SER A 81 27.42 13.69 12.61
N GLY A 82 26.45 14.30 11.93
CA GLY A 82 25.27 14.92 12.52
C GLY A 82 23.97 14.14 12.25
N PRO A 83 22.80 14.76 12.48
CA PRO A 83 21.50 14.13 12.24
C PRO A 83 21.32 13.82 10.76
N GLY A 84 21.06 12.56 10.44
CA GLY A 84 20.77 12.10 9.08
C GLY A 84 20.67 10.58 9.06
N LEU A 85 20.50 10.01 7.87
CA LEU A 85 20.30 8.58 7.70
C LEU A 85 21.61 7.88 7.33
N ARG A 86 21.97 6.82 8.04
CA ARG A 86 23.12 5.98 7.74
C ARG A 86 22.63 4.61 7.30
N PHE A 87 22.70 4.32 6.00
CA PHE A 87 22.37 2.99 5.50
C PHE A 87 23.53 2.05 5.78
N THR A 88 23.26 0.96 6.52
CA THR A 88 24.29 0.01 6.96
C THR A 88 23.88 -1.43 6.67
N LYS A 89 24.87 -2.28 6.39
CA LYS A 89 24.64 -3.72 6.24
C LYS A 89 24.44 -4.37 7.61
N GLY A 90 23.40 -5.19 7.75
CA GLY A 90 23.14 -5.98 8.95
C GLY A 90 22.52 -7.34 8.67
N THR A 91 22.03 -8.00 9.73
CA THR A 91 21.41 -9.33 9.67
C THR A 91 19.89 -9.27 9.49
N GLY A 92 19.28 -8.14 9.88
CA GLY A 92 17.87 -7.81 9.67
C GLY A 92 17.71 -6.49 8.93
N CYS A 93 16.46 -6.12 8.69
CA CYS A 93 16.10 -4.86 8.07
C CYS A 93 15.35 -4.05 9.12
N GLY A 94 15.58 -2.74 9.20
CA GLY A 94 14.95 -1.96 10.26
C GLY A 94 15.37 -0.51 10.30
N SER A 95 14.48 0.32 10.82
CA SER A 95 14.70 1.72 11.15
C SER A 95 13.92 2.10 12.41
N LEU A 96 14.41 3.13 13.12
CA LEU A 96 13.57 3.86 14.06
C LEU A 96 12.38 4.51 13.34
N ILE A 97 11.29 4.74 14.08
CA ILE A 97 10.14 5.48 13.60
C ILE A 97 10.37 6.98 13.83
N GLY A 98 10.45 7.74 12.74
CA GLY A 98 10.80 9.16 12.76
C GLY A 98 12.29 9.43 13.04
N ARG A 99 12.58 10.69 13.40
CA ARG A 99 13.94 11.18 13.64
C ARG A 99 14.40 10.91 15.07
N ASP A 100 15.63 10.43 15.19
CA ASP A 100 16.30 10.27 16.48
C ASP A 100 16.45 11.62 17.24
N PRO A 101 15.94 11.73 18.49
CA PRO A 101 16.05 12.94 19.31
C PRO A 101 17.49 13.31 19.70
N ARG A 102 18.42 12.37 19.63
CA ARG A 102 19.82 12.57 20.03
C ARG A 102 20.64 13.38 19.03
N ASN A 103 20.07 13.72 17.86
CA ASN A 103 20.75 14.43 16.77
C ASN A 103 22.03 13.75 16.24
N ILE A 104 22.05 12.42 16.28
CA ILE A 104 23.15 11.59 15.76
C ILE A 104 22.75 10.94 14.41
N PRO A 105 23.71 10.36 13.66
CA PRO A 105 23.37 9.51 12.53
C PRO A 105 22.46 8.36 12.95
N GLN A 106 21.29 8.25 12.33
CA GLN A 106 20.30 7.19 12.56
C GLN A 106 20.51 6.07 11.54
N SER A 107 20.71 4.85 12.04
CA SER A 107 20.92 3.69 11.16
C SER A 107 19.61 3.23 10.51
N ILE A 108 19.68 2.99 9.21
CA ILE A 108 18.75 2.11 8.48
C ILE A 108 19.52 0.83 8.16
N THR A 109 19.12 -0.27 8.77
CA THR A 109 19.80 -1.56 8.60
C THR A 109 19.21 -2.28 7.40
N ILE A 110 20.06 -2.82 6.54
CA ILE A 110 19.65 -3.56 5.34
C ILE A 110 20.37 -4.92 5.34
N ALA A 111 19.59 -6.00 5.42
CA ALA A 111 20.09 -7.35 5.19
C ALA A 111 20.06 -7.72 3.71
N GLU A 112 20.77 -8.79 3.34
CA GLU A 112 20.84 -9.28 1.95
C GLU A 112 19.44 -9.53 1.35
N GLY A 113 18.49 -10.03 2.16
CA GLY A 113 17.11 -10.29 1.74
C GLY A 113 16.27 -9.03 1.46
N CYS A 114 16.72 -7.85 1.89
CA CYS A 114 16.02 -6.57 1.74
C CYS A 114 16.75 -5.60 0.81
N ARG A 115 17.76 -6.07 0.07
CA ARG A 115 18.59 -5.20 -0.76
C ARG A 115 17.82 -4.51 -1.89
N PHE A 116 16.64 -5.00 -2.25
CA PHE A 116 15.81 -4.35 -3.27
C PHE A 116 15.26 -3.02 -2.76
N HIS A 117 15.31 -2.00 -3.63
CA HIS A 117 14.87 -0.64 -3.33
C HIS A 117 13.49 -0.54 -2.63
N THR A 118 12.55 -1.45 -2.88
CA THR A 118 11.22 -1.41 -2.23
C THR A 118 11.25 -1.69 -0.73
N TYR A 119 12.12 -2.58 -0.26
CA TYR A 119 12.33 -2.78 1.18
C TYR A 119 13.07 -1.60 1.79
N ILE A 120 14.04 -1.01 1.08
CA ILE A 120 14.72 0.20 1.53
C ILE A 120 13.70 1.35 1.67
N ILE A 121 12.77 1.51 0.72
CA ILE A 121 11.68 2.48 0.81
C ILE A 121 10.79 2.23 2.04
N HIS A 122 10.50 0.98 2.38
CA HIS A 122 9.75 0.62 3.59
C HIS A 122 10.48 1.13 4.85
N GLU A 123 11.78 0.88 4.96
CA GLU A 123 12.58 1.35 6.10
C GLU A 123 12.74 2.87 6.14
N ILE A 124 12.88 3.54 4.98
CA ILE A 124 12.84 5.00 4.92
C ILE A 124 11.45 5.50 5.35
N GLY A 125 10.37 4.78 5.01
CA GLY A 125 9.01 5.07 5.47
C GLY A 125 8.92 5.10 7.00
N HIS A 126 9.51 4.12 7.68
CA HIS A 126 9.66 4.14 9.14
C HIS A 126 10.47 5.36 9.60
N ALA A 127 11.65 5.60 9.04
CA ALA A 127 12.47 6.76 9.38
C ALA A 127 11.72 8.10 9.21
N LEU A 128 10.75 8.17 8.30
CA LEU A 128 9.90 9.34 8.07
C LEU A 128 8.66 9.40 8.98
N GLY A 129 8.39 8.36 9.77
CA GLY A 129 7.34 8.32 10.80
C GLY A 129 6.15 7.41 10.47
N LEU A 130 6.17 6.70 9.33
CA LEU A 130 5.11 5.73 9.03
C LEU A 130 5.21 4.54 9.99
N ILE A 131 4.09 4.15 10.58
CA ILE A 131 3.98 2.89 11.30
C ILE A 131 3.54 1.78 10.34
N HIS A 132 3.69 0.54 10.79
CA HIS A 132 3.05 -0.58 10.15
C HIS A 132 1.51 -0.46 10.13
N GLU A 133 0.88 -0.64 8.97
CA GLU A 133 -0.56 -0.40 8.78
C GLU A 133 -1.43 -1.27 9.72
N MET A 134 -1.02 -2.53 9.98
CA MET A 134 -1.73 -3.44 10.90
C MET A 134 -1.59 -3.10 12.39
N LYS A 135 -0.72 -2.14 12.75
CA LYS A 135 -0.58 -1.60 14.11
C LYS A 135 -1.47 -0.35 14.33
N ARG A 136 -2.25 0.09 13.33
CA ARG A 136 -3.17 1.21 13.49
C ARG A 136 -4.19 0.99 14.62
N PRO A 137 -4.60 2.05 15.35
CA PRO A 137 -5.61 1.94 16.41
C PRO A 137 -6.95 1.38 15.92
N ASP A 138 -7.32 1.68 14.67
CA ASP A 138 -8.59 1.30 14.04
C ASP A 138 -8.52 -0.01 13.23
N ARG A 139 -7.38 -0.71 13.24
CA ARG A 139 -7.14 -1.91 12.42
C ARG A 139 -8.15 -3.04 12.64
N ASP A 140 -8.69 -3.18 13.86
CA ASP A 140 -9.68 -4.22 14.17
C ASP A 140 -11.01 -4.03 13.44
N ASN A 141 -11.22 -2.91 12.74
CA ASN A 141 -12.37 -2.73 11.82
C ASN A 141 -12.14 -3.36 10.45
N TYR A 142 -10.90 -3.74 10.12
CA TYR A 142 -10.46 -4.13 8.78
C TYR A 142 -9.82 -5.52 8.78
N ILE A 143 -9.12 -5.90 9.84
CA ILE A 143 -8.47 -7.20 9.96
C ILE A 143 -8.75 -7.84 11.32
N THR A 144 -8.59 -9.16 11.36
CA THR A 144 -8.53 -9.97 12.57
C THR A 144 -7.11 -10.51 12.72
N VAL A 145 -6.51 -10.34 13.90
CA VAL A 145 -5.20 -10.94 14.23
C VAL A 145 -5.42 -12.26 14.96
N ASN A 146 -5.01 -13.36 14.32
CA ASN A 146 -5.13 -14.73 14.84
C ASN A 146 -3.91 -15.05 15.70
N ARG A 147 -3.91 -14.56 16.95
CA ARG A 147 -2.77 -14.69 17.87
C ARG A 147 -2.34 -16.14 18.13
N GLN A 148 -3.25 -17.10 18.02
CA GLN A 148 -2.99 -18.54 18.14
C GLN A 148 -2.09 -19.12 17.03
N ASN A 149 -2.00 -18.43 15.89
CA ASN A 149 -1.16 -18.82 14.76
C ASN A 149 0.22 -18.16 14.79
N LEU A 150 0.55 -17.38 15.83
CA LEU A 150 1.85 -16.73 15.97
C LEU A 150 2.91 -17.70 16.49
N GLN A 151 4.16 -17.48 16.07
CA GLN A 151 5.33 -18.13 16.67
C GLN A 151 5.44 -17.78 18.16
N ASN A 152 5.89 -18.75 18.97
CA ASN A 152 6.13 -18.55 20.40
C ASN A 152 7.36 -17.65 20.63
N GLY A 153 7.40 -16.93 21.76
CA GLY A 153 8.59 -16.15 22.18
C GLY A 153 8.44 -14.62 22.14
N GLY A 154 7.31 -14.07 22.61
CA GLY A 154 7.15 -12.61 22.77
C GLY A 154 6.74 -11.84 21.50
N LEU A 155 6.65 -12.53 20.36
CA LEU A 155 6.26 -11.94 19.07
C LEU A 155 4.81 -11.45 19.00
N SER A 156 4.00 -11.59 20.05
CA SER A 156 2.65 -11.02 20.10
C SER A 156 2.65 -9.50 19.99
N GLN A 157 3.71 -8.85 20.45
CA GLN A 157 3.87 -7.39 20.46
C GLN A 157 4.01 -6.79 19.05
N VAL A 158 4.45 -7.57 18.06
CA VAL A 158 4.56 -7.11 16.67
C VAL A 158 3.17 -6.80 16.06
N PHE A 159 2.10 -7.27 16.68
CA PHE A 159 0.72 -7.00 16.32
C PHE A 159 -0.01 -6.08 17.30
N ASP A 160 0.68 -5.55 18.31
CA ASP A 160 0.06 -4.63 19.25
C ASP A 160 -0.21 -3.29 18.56
N LYS A 161 -1.41 -2.78 18.83
CA LYS A 161 -1.86 -1.52 18.23
C LYS A 161 -1.21 -0.37 18.97
N TYR A 162 -0.84 0.66 18.22
CA TYR A 162 -0.56 1.93 18.86
C TYR A 162 -1.84 2.53 19.46
N SER A 163 -1.68 3.30 20.54
CA SER A 163 -2.75 4.14 21.08
C SER A 163 -3.13 5.24 20.09
N SER A 164 -4.41 5.65 20.07
CA SER A 164 -4.88 6.80 19.27
C SER A 164 -4.16 8.12 19.63
N SER A 165 -3.63 8.23 20.85
CA SER A 165 -2.81 9.37 21.28
C SER A 165 -1.46 9.41 20.56
N HIS A 166 -0.88 8.27 20.21
CA HIS A 166 0.48 8.14 19.69
C HIS A 166 0.58 8.12 18.17
N VAL A 167 -0.51 8.32 17.43
CA VAL A 167 -0.48 8.22 15.97
C VAL A 167 -1.22 9.42 15.31
N ILE A 168 -1.06 9.69 14.01
CA ILE A 168 -1.78 10.68 13.16
C ILE A 168 -2.20 10.09 11.79
N THR A 169 -3.49 9.84 11.51
CA THR A 169 -3.96 9.24 10.22
C THR A 169 -4.06 10.30 9.13
N HIS A 170 -4.17 11.57 9.52
CA HIS A 170 -4.66 12.58 8.59
C HIS A 170 -6.02 12.20 7.97
N ASN A 171 -6.85 11.46 8.73
CA ASN A 171 -8.17 10.94 8.30
C ASN A 171 -8.16 10.05 7.04
N LEU A 172 -7.03 9.43 6.70
CA LEU A 172 -6.97 8.45 5.61
C LEU A 172 -7.53 7.09 6.06
N LYS A 173 -8.28 6.43 5.17
CA LYS A 173 -8.81 5.08 5.38
C LYS A 173 -7.67 4.06 5.50
N TYR A 174 -7.96 2.91 6.11
CA TYR A 174 -7.03 1.77 6.19
C TYR A 174 -6.73 1.24 4.78
N ASP A 175 -5.46 1.00 4.49
CA ASP A 175 -5.02 0.56 3.16
C ASP A 175 -4.37 -0.84 3.21
N TYR A 176 -5.13 -1.87 2.85
CA TYR A 176 -4.63 -3.25 2.77
C TYR A 176 -3.42 -3.40 1.84
N GLY A 177 -3.29 -2.53 0.83
CA GLY A 177 -2.19 -2.55 -0.14
C GLY A 177 -1.01 -1.64 0.23
N SER A 178 -1.01 -1.05 1.44
CA SER A 178 0.13 -0.27 1.94
C SER A 178 1.41 -1.11 1.91
N LEU A 179 2.53 -0.48 1.53
CA LEU A 179 3.86 -1.09 1.64
C LEU A 179 4.22 -1.40 3.11
N MET A 180 3.59 -0.69 4.04
CA MET A 180 3.73 -0.85 5.48
C MET A 180 2.81 -1.94 6.05
N HIS A 181 2.07 -2.67 5.20
CA HIS A 181 1.22 -3.78 5.66
C HIS A 181 1.98 -5.11 5.63
N TYR A 182 1.83 -5.93 6.67
CA TYR A 182 2.34 -7.30 6.68
C TYR A 182 1.53 -8.23 5.77
N PRO A 183 2.16 -9.30 5.25
CA PRO A 183 1.41 -10.36 4.58
C PRO A 183 0.52 -11.10 5.59
N TYR A 184 -0.49 -11.80 5.07
CA TYR A 184 -1.48 -12.53 5.87
C TYR A 184 -0.88 -13.61 6.80
N ASN A 185 0.32 -14.09 6.52
CA ASN A 185 1.04 -15.14 7.26
C ASN A 185 2.28 -14.62 8.01
N GLY A 186 2.46 -13.30 8.13
CA GLY A 186 3.61 -12.73 8.84
C GLY A 186 3.73 -13.29 10.26
N PHE A 187 4.91 -13.80 10.63
CA PHE A 187 5.19 -14.45 11.93
C PHE A 187 4.33 -15.69 12.24
N SER A 188 3.85 -16.40 11.21
CA SER A 188 3.10 -17.64 11.40
C SER A 188 3.94 -18.78 11.99
N ASN A 189 3.33 -19.57 12.87
CA ASN A 189 3.86 -20.84 13.39
C ASN A 189 3.62 -22.04 12.45
N GLY A 190 3.18 -21.78 11.20
CA GLY A 190 2.89 -22.81 10.21
C GLY A 190 1.49 -23.43 10.33
N LYS A 191 0.69 -23.06 11.34
CA LYS A 191 -0.65 -23.63 11.57
C LYS A 191 -1.80 -22.79 10.97
N GLY A 192 -1.49 -21.66 10.34
CA GLY A 192 -2.48 -20.84 9.64
C GLY A 192 -2.06 -19.38 9.47
N ASN A 193 -3.01 -18.58 8.96
CA ASN A 193 -2.81 -17.14 8.74
C ASN A 193 -2.82 -16.40 10.08
N THR A 194 -1.92 -15.43 10.23
CA THR A 194 -1.83 -14.57 11.42
C THR A 194 -2.69 -13.32 11.29
N ILE A 195 -3.01 -12.92 10.06
CA ILE A 195 -3.92 -11.83 9.74
C ILE A 195 -4.99 -12.32 8.75
N THR A 196 -6.26 -12.08 9.08
CA THR A 196 -7.40 -12.32 8.17
C THR A 196 -8.07 -10.99 7.88
N PRO A 197 -8.26 -10.58 6.61
CA PRO A 197 -9.01 -9.37 6.30
C PRO A 197 -10.50 -9.60 6.49
N LYS A 198 -11.23 -8.59 6.96
CA LYS A 198 -12.69 -8.62 7.07
C LYS A 198 -13.38 -8.53 5.71
N ASP A 199 -12.72 -7.88 4.76
CA ASP A 199 -13.09 -7.95 3.36
C ASP A 199 -12.18 -8.97 2.67
N GLU A 200 -12.69 -10.18 2.49
CA GLU A 200 -11.92 -11.34 1.99
C GLU A 200 -11.31 -11.12 0.59
N ASN A 201 -11.83 -10.17 -0.19
CA ASN A 201 -11.27 -9.84 -1.49
C ASN A 201 -9.86 -9.24 -1.39
N TYR A 202 -9.50 -8.67 -0.23
CA TYR A 202 -8.18 -8.09 0.00
C TYR A 202 -7.12 -9.10 0.48
N PHE A 203 -7.46 -10.38 0.61
CA PHE A 203 -6.52 -11.39 1.11
C PHE A 203 -5.20 -11.41 0.35
N GLY A 204 -5.27 -11.44 -0.99
CA GLY A 204 -4.06 -11.41 -1.84
C GLY A 204 -3.42 -10.03 -1.95
N THR A 205 -4.07 -8.95 -1.51
CA THR A 205 -3.54 -7.57 -1.61
C THR A 205 -2.55 -7.26 -0.49
N MET A 206 -2.77 -7.84 0.69
CA MET A 206 -1.94 -7.58 1.87
C MET A 206 -0.53 -8.14 1.69
N GLY A 207 0.46 -7.31 2.06
CA GLY A 207 1.87 -7.72 2.04
C GLY A 207 2.59 -7.53 0.71
N GLN A 208 2.00 -6.81 -0.25
CA GLN A 208 2.70 -6.43 -1.48
C GLN A 208 4.03 -5.70 -1.19
N ARG A 209 5.03 -5.89 -2.04
CA ARG A 209 6.39 -5.33 -1.89
C ARG A 209 6.92 -4.66 -3.17
N ILE A 210 6.02 -4.08 -3.96
CA ILE A 210 6.35 -3.49 -5.27
C ILE A 210 6.42 -1.97 -5.24
N GLU A 211 5.54 -1.29 -4.51
CA GLU A 211 5.50 0.18 -4.48
C GLU A 211 4.89 0.71 -3.18
N LEU A 212 5.15 1.98 -2.85
CA LEU A 212 4.36 2.69 -1.84
C LEU A 212 2.90 2.80 -2.30
N GLY A 213 1.97 2.52 -1.40
CA GLY A 213 0.57 2.83 -1.62
C GLY A 213 0.36 4.33 -1.77
N PHE A 214 -0.67 4.72 -2.51
CA PHE A 214 -1.00 6.14 -2.70
C PHE A 214 -1.23 6.85 -1.35
N ASN A 215 -1.81 6.14 -0.38
CA ASN A 215 -2.02 6.68 0.96
C ASN A 215 -0.73 6.71 1.82
N ASP A 216 0.25 5.83 1.59
CA ASP A 216 1.57 5.94 2.22
C ASP A 216 2.23 7.28 1.84
N ILE A 217 2.23 7.59 0.54
CA ILE A 217 2.76 8.85 0.01
C ILE A 217 1.93 10.05 0.49
N LYS A 218 0.60 9.91 0.52
CA LYS A 218 -0.29 10.98 0.99
C LYS A 218 -0.07 11.27 2.48
N HIS A 219 0.17 10.26 3.31
CA HIS A 219 0.55 10.46 4.71
C HIS A 219 1.81 11.31 4.82
N LEU A 220 2.86 10.97 4.08
CA LEU A 220 4.12 11.74 4.08
C LEU A 220 3.89 13.18 3.61
N ASN A 221 3.13 13.39 2.54
CA ASN A 221 2.88 14.72 2.01
C ASN A 221 2.00 15.59 2.92
N LEU A 222 1.00 15.01 3.58
CA LEU A 222 0.23 15.74 4.60
C LEU A 222 1.07 16.07 5.83
N HIS A 223 2.08 15.25 6.14
CA HIS A 223 2.92 15.42 7.31
C HIS A 223 4.09 16.38 7.12
N TYR A 224 4.76 16.36 5.95
CA TYR A 224 5.95 17.16 5.65
C TYR A 224 5.67 18.31 4.69
N CYS A 225 4.71 18.16 3.78
CA CYS A 225 4.57 19.01 2.60
C CYS A 225 3.29 19.86 2.59
N SER A 226 2.51 19.86 3.67
CA SER A 226 1.21 20.55 3.74
C SER A 226 1.29 22.05 3.43
N ASN A 227 2.43 22.68 3.72
CA ASN A 227 2.64 24.11 3.51
C ASN A 227 3.32 24.43 2.16
N LYS A 228 3.59 23.45 1.30
CA LYS A 228 4.27 23.68 0.00
C LYS A 228 3.36 24.34 -1.03
N CYS A 229 2.09 23.97 -1.03
CA CYS A 229 1.12 24.50 -1.98
C CYS A 229 0.10 25.37 -1.25
N SER A 230 0.10 26.66 -1.57
CA SER A 230 -0.85 27.63 -0.99
C SER A 230 -2.25 27.49 -1.60
N ASN A 231 -2.35 26.98 -2.83
CA ASN A 231 -3.61 26.88 -3.57
C ASN A 231 -4.31 25.54 -3.27
N GLN A 232 -5.61 25.61 -2.98
CA GLN A 232 -6.46 24.43 -2.97
C GLN A 232 -6.92 24.11 -4.39
N LEU A 233 -6.59 22.91 -4.87
CA LEU A 233 -7.09 22.39 -6.15
C LEU A 233 -8.29 21.48 -5.90
N PRO A 234 -9.31 21.48 -6.79
CA PRO A 234 -10.51 20.64 -6.66
C PRO A 234 -10.24 19.17 -7.07
N CYS A 235 -9.24 18.56 -6.45
CA CYS A 235 -8.80 17.21 -6.75
C CYS A 235 -9.92 16.18 -6.52
N LYS A 236 -10.12 15.28 -7.49
CA LYS A 236 -11.16 14.25 -7.46
C LYS A 236 -10.63 12.94 -6.90
N PHE A 237 -11.57 12.07 -6.50
CA PHE A 237 -11.31 10.68 -6.13
C PHE A 237 -10.30 10.48 -4.98
N GLY A 238 -10.11 11.48 -4.12
CA GLY A 238 -9.15 11.43 -3.02
C GLY A 238 -7.75 11.91 -3.38
N GLY A 239 -7.55 12.46 -4.59
CA GLY A 239 -6.34 13.20 -4.95
C GLY A 239 -6.11 14.45 -4.10
N TYR A 240 -4.92 15.03 -4.20
CA TYR A 240 -4.50 16.24 -3.47
C TYR A 240 -3.47 17.03 -4.29
N PRO A 241 -3.23 18.33 -4.00
CA PRO A 241 -2.21 19.10 -4.73
C PRO A 241 -0.85 18.42 -4.68
N ASP A 242 -0.19 18.29 -5.83
CA ASP A 242 1.15 17.70 -5.89
C ASP A 242 2.17 18.67 -5.28
N PRO A 243 2.90 18.29 -4.22
CA PRO A 243 3.83 19.19 -3.56
C PRO A 243 5.09 19.51 -4.39
N ASN A 244 5.38 18.75 -5.45
CA ASN A 244 6.42 19.06 -6.43
C ASN A 244 5.88 19.92 -7.59
N ASN A 245 4.55 20.02 -7.76
CA ASN A 245 3.91 20.88 -8.75
C ASN A 245 2.50 21.31 -8.31
N CYS A 246 2.42 22.46 -7.63
CA CYS A 246 1.19 22.97 -7.03
C CYS A 246 0.07 23.35 -8.01
N ASN A 247 0.28 23.19 -9.33
CA ASN A 247 -0.71 23.45 -10.36
C ASN A 247 -1.47 22.19 -10.81
N VAL A 248 -1.07 21.01 -10.34
CA VAL A 248 -1.68 19.72 -10.68
C VAL A 248 -1.97 18.91 -9.41
N CYS A 249 -3.02 18.10 -9.46
CA CYS A 249 -3.30 17.13 -8.41
C CYS A 249 -2.46 15.88 -8.61
N LYS A 250 -1.90 15.38 -7.52
CA LYS A 250 -1.41 14.01 -7.42
C LYS A 250 -2.60 13.05 -7.37
N CYS A 251 -2.62 12.10 -8.31
CA CYS A 251 -3.79 11.27 -8.56
C CYS A 251 -3.65 9.86 -8.02
N PRO A 252 -4.71 9.31 -7.40
CA PRO A 252 -4.77 7.90 -7.09
C PRO A 252 -4.61 7.06 -8.36
N ARG A 253 -4.11 5.83 -8.18
CA ARG A 253 -4.02 4.87 -9.28
C ARG A 253 -5.35 4.75 -10.02
N PHE A 254 -5.24 4.64 -11.35
CA PHE A 254 -6.32 4.60 -12.35
C PHE A 254 -6.83 5.96 -12.82
N TYR A 255 -6.41 7.05 -12.18
CA TYR A 255 -6.86 8.40 -12.52
C TYR A 255 -5.70 9.28 -12.97
N LYS A 256 -5.99 10.24 -13.84
CA LYS A 256 -5.05 11.25 -14.33
C LYS A 256 -5.78 12.55 -14.68
N GLY A 257 -5.02 13.55 -15.10
CA GLY A 257 -5.53 14.87 -15.44
C GLY A 257 -5.22 15.89 -14.37
N LYS A 258 -5.51 17.17 -14.65
CA LYS A 258 -5.14 18.27 -13.75
C LYS A 258 -5.75 18.08 -12.36
N TYR A 259 -6.97 17.54 -12.30
CA TYR A 259 -7.75 17.35 -11.09
C TYR A 259 -8.09 15.87 -10.84
N CYS A 260 -7.38 14.93 -11.47
CA CYS A 260 -7.68 13.50 -11.44
C CYS A 260 -9.04 13.13 -12.01
N GLU A 261 -9.54 13.93 -12.96
CA GLU A 261 -10.89 13.85 -13.49
C GLU A 261 -11.08 12.77 -14.58
N ARG A 262 -9.98 12.21 -15.11
CA ARG A 262 -10.00 11.25 -16.22
C ARG A 262 -9.39 9.90 -15.81
N CYS A 263 -9.80 8.83 -16.49
CA CYS A 263 -9.11 7.54 -16.38
C CYS A 263 -7.70 7.64 -16.97
N ALA A 264 -6.73 6.98 -16.35
CA ALA A 264 -5.38 6.85 -16.89
C ALA A 264 -5.36 6.02 -18.20
N SER A 265 -4.21 5.98 -18.87
CA SER A 265 -4.08 5.39 -20.20
C SER A 265 -4.23 3.86 -20.17
N SER A 266 -4.88 3.30 -21.18
CA SER A 266 -5.00 1.84 -21.41
C SER A 266 -4.29 1.48 -22.71
N SER A 267 -3.90 0.21 -22.87
CA SER A 267 -3.45 -0.35 -24.15
C SER A 267 -4.49 -0.08 -25.25
N LYS A 268 -4.02 0.08 -26.50
CA LYS A 268 -4.87 0.42 -27.66
C LYS A 268 -5.98 -0.63 -27.90
N ASN A 269 -5.70 -1.89 -27.62
CA ASN A 269 -6.59 -3.05 -27.82
C ASN A 269 -7.59 -3.32 -26.68
N CYS A 270 -7.80 -2.38 -25.75
CA CYS A 270 -8.73 -2.56 -24.63
C CYS A 270 -10.21 -2.32 -24.99
N GLY A 271 -10.51 -1.79 -26.17
CA GLY A 271 -11.89 -1.49 -26.57
C GLY A 271 -12.57 -0.45 -25.66
N LYS A 272 -13.83 -0.71 -25.30
CA LYS A 272 -14.64 0.17 -24.43
C LYS A 272 -14.09 0.19 -23.01
N LYS A 273 -13.95 1.39 -22.43
CA LYS A 273 -13.33 1.61 -21.11
C LYS A 273 -14.31 2.06 -20.03
N ILE A 274 -15.43 2.65 -20.42
CA ILE A 274 -16.46 3.14 -19.49
C ILE A 274 -17.74 2.36 -19.79
N PHE A 275 -18.30 1.74 -18.76
CA PHE A 275 -19.51 0.93 -18.83
C PHE A 275 -20.55 1.48 -17.87
N GLU A 276 -21.83 1.29 -18.21
CA GLU A 276 -22.95 1.66 -17.37
C GLU A 276 -23.67 0.39 -16.92
N ALA A 277 -23.81 0.22 -15.61
CA ALA A 277 -24.52 -0.90 -15.02
C ALA A 277 -26.02 -0.59 -14.97
N SER A 278 -26.80 -1.52 -15.51
CA SER A 278 -28.26 -1.54 -15.53
C SER A 278 -28.81 -2.64 -14.61
N ASP A 279 -30.14 -2.79 -14.54
CA ASP A 279 -30.78 -3.85 -13.73
C ASP A 279 -30.58 -5.24 -14.33
N THR A 280 -30.24 -5.32 -15.63
CA THR A 280 -29.94 -6.59 -16.30
C THR A 280 -28.47 -6.94 -16.15
N THR A 281 -28.18 -8.24 -16.10
CA THR A 281 -26.82 -8.75 -16.05
C THR A 281 -26.09 -8.45 -17.36
N GLN A 282 -24.91 -7.85 -17.25
CA GLN A 282 -24.02 -7.50 -18.36
C GLN A 282 -22.64 -8.14 -18.14
N TYR A 283 -21.83 -8.23 -19.21
CA TYR A 283 -20.54 -8.92 -19.17
C TYR A 283 -19.41 -8.07 -19.76
N ILE A 284 -18.23 -8.18 -19.16
CA ILE A 284 -16.95 -7.69 -19.70
C ILE A 284 -16.00 -8.87 -19.80
N TYR A 285 -15.31 -8.97 -20.93
CA TYR A 285 -14.30 -10.01 -21.19
C TYR A 285 -12.96 -9.35 -21.47
N LEU A 286 -11.92 -9.75 -20.74
CA LEU A 286 -10.54 -9.30 -20.95
C LEU A 286 -9.65 -10.53 -21.02
N ASN A 287 -8.71 -10.54 -21.95
CA ASN A 287 -7.86 -11.68 -22.25
C ASN A 287 -6.53 -11.25 -22.88
N GLY A 288 -5.53 -12.12 -22.71
CA GLY A 288 -4.20 -11.97 -23.28
C GLY A 288 -3.41 -10.78 -22.75
N VAL A 289 -2.30 -10.50 -23.41
CA VAL A 289 -1.35 -9.49 -22.97
C VAL A 289 -1.87 -8.08 -23.26
N LYS A 290 -2.39 -7.40 -22.22
CA LYS A 290 -2.84 -6.01 -22.29
C LYS A 290 -3.03 -5.40 -20.90
N SER A 291 -2.98 -4.07 -20.84
CA SER A 291 -3.18 -3.26 -19.64
C SER A 291 -4.42 -2.38 -19.83
N CYS A 292 -5.53 -2.76 -19.21
CA CYS A 292 -6.84 -2.15 -19.42
C CYS A 292 -7.39 -1.52 -18.13
N LEU A 293 -7.46 -0.19 -18.13
CA LEU A 293 -8.20 0.57 -17.13
C LEU A 293 -9.66 0.72 -17.55
N ILE A 294 -10.56 0.32 -16.65
CA ILE A 294 -12.00 0.23 -16.89
C ILE A 294 -12.75 0.89 -15.74
N GLN A 295 -13.84 1.59 -16.05
CA GLN A 295 -14.80 2.09 -15.07
C GLN A 295 -16.19 1.54 -15.35
N ILE A 296 -16.88 1.11 -14.30
CA ILE A 296 -18.31 0.80 -14.33
C ILE A 296 -19.01 1.84 -13.47
N LYS A 297 -20.02 2.50 -14.03
CA LYS A 297 -20.81 3.55 -13.39
C LYS A 297 -22.28 3.18 -13.35
N THR A 298 -23.01 3.73 -12.40
CA THR A 298 -24.48 3.70 -12.36
C THR A 298 -24.99 4.97 -11.68
N THR A 299 -26.30 5.11 -11.51
CA THR A 299 -26.86 6.30 -10.84
C THR A 299 -26.60 6.26 -9.32
N PRO A 300 -26.44 7.42 -8.64
CA PRO A 300 -25.97 7.48 -7.24
C PRO A 300 -26.77 6.67 -6.21
N ARG A 301 -28.03 6.34 -6.51
CA ARG A 301 -28.90 5.54 -5.64
C ARG A 301 -28.60 4.04 -5.64
N TYR A 302 -27.77 3.57 -6.58
CA TYR A 302 -27.44 2.15 -6.73
C TYR A 302 -25.98 1.86 -6.39
N LYS A 303 -25.73 0.59 -6.06
CA LYS A 303 -24.41 -0.03 -6.00
C LYS A 303 -24.22 -0.91 -7.23
N ILE A 304 -23.01 -1.38 -7.45
CA ILE A 304 -22.65 -2.29 -8.54
C ILE A 304 -22.23 -3.60 -7.91
N LYS A 305 -22.86 -4.70 -8.33
CA LYS A 305 -22.46 -6.06 -7.99
C LYS A 305 -21.62 -6.62 -9.13
N LEU A 306 -20.48 -7.22 -8.79
CA LEU A 306 -19.64 -7.97 -9.71
C LEU A 306 -19.60 -9.45 -9.31
N ILE A 307 -19.49 -10.33 -10.31
CA ILE A 307 -19.06 -11.72 -10.15
C ILE A 307 -17.91 -11.95 -11.13
N ILE A 308 -16.73 -12.26 -10.60
CA ILE A 308 -15.49 -12.37 -11.36
C ILE A 308 -15.07 -13.83 -11.44
N ASN A 309 -14.80 -14.27 -12.66
CA ASN A 309 -14.19 -15.56 -12.96
C ASN A 309 -12.97 -15.34 -13.88
N GLY A 310 -11.93 -16.15 -13.75
CA GLY A 310 -10.78 -16.03 -14.64
C GLY A 310 -9.57 -16.83 -14.22
N SER A 311 -8.52 -16.71 -15.03
CA SER A 311 -7.21 -17.27 -14.78
C SER A 311 -6.18 -16.16 -15.01
N LEU A 312 -5.41 -15.84 -13.98
CA LEU A 312 -4.43 -14.74 -13.98
C LEU A 312 -3.08 -15.28 -13.50
N ILE A 313 -2.10 -14.37 -13.38
CA ILE A 313 -0.79 -14.71 -12.84
C ILE A 313 -0.92 -15.40 -11.48
N ASP A 314 -0.20 -16.48 -11.28
CA ASP A 314 -0.34 -17.31 -10.09
C ASP A 314 0.63 -16.86 -9.00
N ARG A 315 0.13 -16.21 -7.95
CA ARG A 315 0.92 -15.70 -6.83
C ARG A 315 0.14 -15.83 -5.53
N THR A 316 0.87 -15.96 -4.43
CA THR A 316 0.31 -15.93 -3.06
C THR A 316 -0.06 -14.50 -2.64
N ILE A 317 0.82 -13.55 -2.96
CA ILE A 317 0.59 -12.12 -2.81
C ILE A 317 0.44 -11.53 -4.20
N CYS A 318 -0.73 -10.94 -4.45
CA CYS A 318 -1.08 -10.28 -5.69
C CYS A 318 -0.55 -8.85 -5.65
N ASN A 319 0.32 -8.53 -6.61
CA ASN A 319 1.00 -7.24 -6.64
C ASN A 319 0.23 -6.21 -7.46
N PRO A 320 0.35 -4.92 -7.13
CA PRO A 320 0.02 -3.82 -8.02
C PRO A 320 0.54 -4.03 -9.44
N HIS A 321 -0.23 -3.54 -10.43
CA HIS A 321 0.09 -3.64 -11.85
C HIS A 321 0.18 -5.07 -12.41
N THR A 322 -0.35 -6.06 -11.69
CA THR A 322 -0.50 -7.45 -12.17
C THR A 322 -1.92 -7.94 -11.92
N GLY A 323 -2.39 -8.89 -12.72
CA GLY A 323 -3.71 -9.51 -12.50
C GLY A 323 -4.87 -8.52 -12.67
N LEU A 324 -5.81 -8.50 -11.73
CA LEU A 324 -6.97 -7.61 -11.74
C LEU A 324 -7.11 -6.88 -10.41
N GLU A 325 -6.85 -5.58 -10.39
CA GLU A 325 -7.16 -4.75 -9.23
C GLU A 325 -8.52 -4.07 -9.38
N VAL A 326 -9.35 -4.13 -8.33
CA VAL A 326 -10.70 -3.57 -8.30
C VAL A 326 -10.82 -2.57 -7.14
N LYS A 327 -11.05 -1.29 -7.47
CA LYS A 327 -11.37 -0.22 -6.51
C LYS A 327 -12.88 -0.01 -6.46
N TYR A 328 -13.51 -0.51 -5.40
CA TYR A 328 -14.96 -0.49 -5.20
C TYR A 328 -15.42 0.27 -3.96
N TYR A 329 -14.49 0.77 -3.13
CA TYR A 329 -14.78 1.71 -2.07
C TYR A 329 -15.02 3.12 -2.62
N LEU A 330 -15.77 3.95 -1.90
CA LEU A 330 -16.07 5.34 -2.26
C LEU A 330 -14.79 6.16 -2.39
N ASP A 331 -13.94 6.06 -1.38
CA ASP A 331 -12.59 6.61 -1.41
C ASP A 331 -11.73 5.79 -2.37
N LYS A 332 -11.22 6.44 -3.42
CA LYS A 332 -10.39 5.78 -4.44
C LYS A 332 -8.89 5.98 -4.19
N SER A 333 -8.53 6.65 -3.09
CA SER A 333 -7.13 6.82 -2.66
C SER A 333 -6.54 5.52 -2.11
N VAL A 334 -7.36 4.67 -1.48
CA VAL A 334 -6.93 3.34 -0.99
C VAL A 334 -6.66 2.37 -2.14
N SER A 335 -5.77 1.41 -1.91
CA SER A 335 -5.56 0.29 -2.83
C SER A 335 -6.85 -0.51 -3.07
N GLY A 336 -7.00 -1.06 -4.27
CA GLY A 336 -8.12 -1.96 -4.58
C GLY A 336 -7.81 -3.39 -4.17
N ALA A 337 -8.84 -4.25 -4.20
CA ALA A 337 -8.63 -5.69 -4.07
C ALA A 337 -7.93 -6.20 -5.34
N ILE A 338 -6.74 -6.77 -5.17
CA ILE A 338 -5.92 -7.32 -6.25
C ILE A 338 -6.14 -8.83 -6.32
N LEU A 339 -6.70 -9.27 -7.44
CA LEU A 339 -7.00 -10.67 -7.71
C LEU A 339 -5.95 -11.26 -8.66
N CYS A 340 -5.41 -12.41 -8.27
CA CYS A 340 -4.46 -13.23 -9.03
C CYS A 340 -4.73 -14.72 -8.74
N GLY A 341 -4.10 -15.65 -9.47
CA GLY A 341 -4.30 -17.09 -9.36
C GLY A 341 -4.93 -17.75 -10.60
N LYS A 342 -4.70 -19.07 -10.76
CA LYS A 342 -5.09 -19.82 -11.97
C LYS A 342 -6.57 -20.21 -12.07
N ASP A 343 -7.36 -20.04 -11.02
CA ASP A 343 -8.77 -20.47 -10.96
C ASP A 343 -9.61 -19.54 -10.08
N ILE A 344 -9.67 -18.26 -10.46
CA ILE A 344 -10.57 -17.30 -9.81
C ILE A 344 -12.00 -17.71 -10.15
N LYS A 345 -12.76 -18.16 -9.15
CA LYS A 345 -14.14 -18.63 -9.32
C LYS A 345 -15.10 -17.84 -8.44
N ASN A 346 -16.15 -17.32 -9.05
CA ASN A 346 -17.29 -16.65 -8.41
C ASN A 346 -16.89 -15.60 -7.35
N LYS A 347 -15.80 -14.85 -7.58
CA LYS A 347 -15.41 -13.77 -6.66
C LYS A 347 -16.42 -12.64 -6.73
N MET A 348 -17.12 -12.42 -5.63
CA MET A 348 -18.18 -11.44 -5.53
C MET A 348 -17.64 -10.14 -4.92
N ILE A 349 -17.90 -9.02 -5.61
CA ILE A 349 -17.58 -7.68 -5.11
C ILE A 349 -18.85 -6.83 -5.19
N ILE A 350 -19.15 -6.10 -4.13
CA ILE A 350 -20.22 -5.09 -4.11
C ILE A 350 -19.59 -3.74 -3.79
N SER A 351 -19.83 -2.75 -4.65
CA SER A 351 -19.29 -1.42 -4.41
C SER A 351 -19.97 -0.68 -3.26
N GLU A 352 -19.22 0.20 -2.59
CA GLU A 352 -19.77 1.09 -1.56
C GLU A 352 -20.79 2.06 -2.17
N LYS A 353 -20.57 2.50 -3.42
CA LYS A 353 -21.38 3.48 -4.15
C LYS A 353 -21.47 3.15 -5.66
N ASN A 354 -21.79 4.12 -6.49
CA ASN A 354 -22.19 3.96 -7.88
C ASN A 354 -21.03 3.88 -8.90
N VAL A 355 -19.77 3.76 -8.44
CA VAL A 355 -18.59 3.72 -9.33
C VAL A 355 -17.58 2.67 -8.85
N ILE A 356 -17.24 1.76 -9.76
CA ILE A 356 -16.09 0.85 -9.66
C ILE A 356 -15.04 1.26 -10.69
N ALA A 357 -13.77 1.23 -10.32
CA ALA A 357 -12.65 1.34 -11.24
C ALA A 357 -11.78 0.08 -11.15
N MET A 358 -11.29 -0.41 -12.29
CA MET A 358 -10.54 -1.65 -12.39
C MET A 358 -9.32 -1.48 -13.27
N HIS A 359 -8.28 -2.25 -12.97
CA HIS A 359 -7.09 -2.37 -13.80
C HIS A 359 -6.79 -3.84 -14.05
N TYR A 360 -7.02 -4.28 -15.27
CA TYR A 360 -6.58 -5.58 -15.75
C TYR A 360 -5.19 -5.46 -16.34
N VAL A 361 -4.28 -6.33 -15.94
CA VAL A 361 -2.97 -6.53 -16.55
C VAL A 361 -2.78 -8.01 -16.81
N GLY A 362 -2.96 -8.40 -18.08
CA GLY A 362 -2.59 -9.71 -18.58
C GLY A 362 -1.12 -9.71 -19.00
N GLU A 363 -0.36 -10.71 -18.54
CA GLU A 363 1.08 -10.89 -18.79
C GLU A 363 1.35 -12.11 -19.68
N ALA A 364 0.34 -12.95 -19.93
CA ALA A 364 0.42 -14.09 -20.82
C ALA A 364 -0.88 -14.24 -21.63
N ASP A 365 -0.82 -14.90 -22.78
CA ASP A 365 -1.95 -15.06 -23.70
C ASP A 365 -3.14 -15.82 -23.09
N ASN A 366 -2.84 -16.75 -22.18
CA ASN A 366 -3.86 -17.52 -21.45
C ASN A 366 -4.49 -16.74 -20.28
N HIS A 367 -3.96 -15.57 -19.89
CA HIS A 367 -4.57 -14.77 -18.83
C HIS A 367 -5.91 -14.23 -19.32
N ASN A 368 -6.95 -14.38 -18.51
CA ASN A 368 -8.29 -13.94 -18.87
C ASN A 368 -9.16 -13.68 -17.63
N VAL A 369 -10.11 -12.75 -17.78
CA VAL A 369 -11.18 -12.53 -16.80
C VAL A 369 -12.51 -12.31 -17.52
N ARG A 370 -13.56 -12.95 -16.99
CA ARG A 370 -14.96 -12.68 -17.26
C ARG A 370 -15.56 -11.99 -16.04
N ILE A 371 -16.06 -10.79 -16.25
CA ILE A 371 -16.69 -9.97 -15.21
C ILE A 371 -18.16 -9.85 -15.54
N GLU A 372 -19.00 -10.49 -14.74
CA GLU A 372 -20.43 -10.26 -14.71
C GLU A 372 -20.72 -9.03 -13.84
N TYR A 373 -21.55 -8.10 -14.31
CA TYR A 373 -21.91 -6.91 -13.55
C TYR A 373 -23.37 -6.50 -13.73
N LYS A 374 -23.95 -5.92 -12.68
CA LYS A 374 -25.27 -5.26 -12.70
C LYS A 374 -25.39 -4.22 -11.58
N ARG A 375 -26.34 -3.29 -11.71
CA ARG A 375 -26.69 -2.39 -10.62
C ARG A 375 -27.62 -3.10 -9.63
N ILE A 376 -27.49 -2.78 -8.36
CA ILE A 376 -28.34 -3.29 -7.28
C ILE A 376 -28.78 -2.14 -6.39
N VAL A 377 -30.01 -2.23 -5.86
CA VAL A 377 -30.56 -1.20 -4.97
C VAL A 377 -29.75 -1.16 -3.68
N HIS A 378 -29.61 0.04 -3.13
CA HIS A 378 -29.07 0.21 -1.79
C HIS A 378 -30.05 -0.37 -0.77
N ASN A 379 -29.83 -1.60 -0.29
CA ASN A 379 -30.53 -2.03 0.91
C ASN A 379 -30.09 -1.08 2.03
N LYS A 380 -31.04 -0.29 2.57
CA LYS A 380 -30.84 0.38 3.85
C LYS A 380 -30.78 -0.75 4.88
N VAL A 381 -29.60 -1.02 5.40
CA VAL A 381 -29.45 -1.72 6.69
C VAL A 381 -29.78 -0.70 7.76
#